data_AF-A0A8T4MRX5-F1
#
_entry.id   AF-A0A8T4MRX5-F1
#
_cell.length_a   1.000
_cell.length_b   1.000
_cell.length_c   1.000
_cell.angle_alpha   90.00
_cell.angle_beta   90.00
_cell.angle_gamma   90.00
#
_symmetry.space_group_name_H-M   'P 1'
#
loop_
_entity.id
_entity.type
_entity.pdbx_description
1 polymer ?
#
loop_
_entity_poly.entity_id
_entity_poly.type
_entity_poly.pdbx_seq_one_letter_code
_entity_poly.pdbx_strand_id
1 'polypeptide(L)'
;MKKLGVVVSLVFVLSILAIGFVSAQTIFEQIVTTAEQFYDSVLKPFGIFLLGKDSSTGELFFAKLLLFILIASLVWYAADKFPPTHGKRAVLVSAIVSILAVRFITETWVNTIVLPYTAFGIAVTALIPLILFFFFVETGLVGQPTLRKICWIFAAVVFVGLFLYRYDVPYVGANDKGLEPGHLYLFSSLACLIVLFLDKTIQRAFNKAKYSNISELRNIRIQADLLEEYEKIRDRMAKGTLTKDHATTLIKAIRAKAKVNGLDENIFKLS
;
A
#
# COMPACT_ATOMS: atom_id res chain seq x y z
N MET A 1 18.92 -11.16 -38.39
CA MET A 1 19.57 -10.01 -37.75
C MET A 1 18.73 -9.31 -36.67
N LYS A 2 17.41 -9.09 -36.85
CA LYS A 2 16.57 -8.41 -35.82
C LYS A 2 16.57 -9.06 -34.42
N LYS A 3 16.68 -10.40 -34.34
CA LYS A 3 16.72 -11.13 -33.06
C LYS A 3 18.02 -10.93 -32.27
N LEU A 4 19.14 -10.71 -32.96
CA LEU A 4 20.45 -10.49 -32.32
C LEU A 4 20.50 -9.13 -31.62
N GLY A 5 19.97 -8.09 -32.26
CA GLY A 5 19.92 -6.74 -31.69
C GLY A 5 19.10 -6.65 -30.40
N VAL A 6 17.97 -7.39 -30.32
CA VAL A 6 17.14 -7.44 -29.11
C VAL A 6 17.86 -8.13 -27.96
N VAL A 7 18.58 -9.23 -28.22
CA VAL A 7 19.35 -9.93 -27.18
C VAL A 7 20.49 -9.06 -26.66
N VAL A 8 21.23 -8.37 -27.54
CA VAL A 8 22.33 -7.47 -27.14
C VAL A 8 21.80 -6.27 -26.36
N SER A 9 20.67 -5.68 -26.77
CA SER A 9 20.03 -4.58 -26.03
C SER A 9 19.53 -5.03 -24.65
N LEU A 10 18.96 -6.24 -24.53
CA LEU A 10 18.49 -6.78 -23.26
C LEU A 10 19.66 -7.03 -22.29
N VAL A 11 20.75 -7.64 -22.78
CA VAL A 11 21.97 -7.86 -21.99
C VAL A 11 22.58 -6.54 -21.54
N PHE A 12 22.62 -5.53 -22.42
CA PHE A 12 23.15 -4.22 -22.07
C PHE A 12 22.32 -3.51 -20.98
N VAL A 13 20.99 -3.57 -21.08
CA VAL A 13 20.08 -3.01 -20.05
C VAL A 13 20.24 -3.77 -18.73
N LEU A 14 20.34 -5.10 -18.76
CA LEU A 14 20.58 -5.92 -17.57
C LEU A 14 21.93 -5.61 -16.90
N SER A 15 22.98 -5.39 -17.68
CA SER A 15 24.31 -5.01 -17.17
C SER A 15 24.31 -3.63 -16.51
N ILE A 16 23.58 -2.65 -17.05
CA ILE A 16 23.44 -1.32 -16.43
C ILE A 16 22.69 -1.41 -15.10
N LEU A 17 21.65 -2.23 -15.04
CA LEU A 17 20.90 -2.43 -13.80
C LEU A 17 21.74 -3.14 -12.73
N ALA A 18 22.65 -4.04 -13.11
CA ALA A 18 23.55 -4.71 -12.18
C ALA A 18 24.57 -3.77 -11.50
N ILE A 19 25.06 -2.75 -12.21
CA ILE A 19 26.02 -1.76 -11.66
C ILE A 19 25.39 -0.92 -10.55
N GLY A 20 24.08 -0.63 -10.65
CA GLY A 20 23.36 0.15 -9.63
C GLY A 20 23.28 -0.55 -8.26
N PHE A 21 23.30 -1.89 -8.23
CA PHE A 21 23.24 -2.66 -6.97
C PHE A 21 24.59 -2.69 -6.23
N VAL A 22 25.72 -2.64 -6.94
CA VAL A 22 27.06 -2.68 -6.33
C VAL A 22 27.38 -1.39 -5.58
N SER A 23 26.93 -0.24 -6.10
CA SER A 23 27.15 1.07 -5.48
C SER A 23 26.35 1.28 -4.19
N ALA A 24 25.20 0.61 -4.05
CA ALA A 24 24.39 0.65 -2.84
C ALA A 24 25.06 -0.10 -1.68
N GLN A 25 25.88 -1.12 -1.98
CA GLN A 25 26.55 -1.95 -0.97
C GLN A 25 27.59 -1.15 -0.16
N THR A 26 28.42 -0.34 -0.80
CA THR A 26 29.46 0.45 -0.12
C THR A 26 28.89 1.58 0.74
N ILE A 27 27.81 2.23 0.30
CA ILE A 27 27.08 3.21 1.12
C ILE A 27 26.44 2.52 2.33
N PHE A 28 25.88 1.32 2.12
CA PHE A 28 25.28 0.55 3.21
C PHE A 28 26.32 0.13 4.26
N GLU A 29 27.50 -0.34 3.86
CA GLU A 29 28.59 -0.69 4.78
C GLU A 29 29.05 0.49 5.65
N GLN A 30 29.15 1.70 5.09
CA GLN A 30 29.49 2.91 5.86
C GLN A 30 28.38 3.32 6.85
N ILE A 31 27.12 3.18 6.44
CA ILE A 31 25.97 3.45 7.33
C ILE A 31 25.93 2.43 8.47
N VAL A 32 26.16 1.15 8.17
CA VAL A 32 26.18 0.07 9.17
C VAL A 32 27.29 0.31 10.18
N THR A 33 28.52 0.57 9.74
CA THR A 33 29.64 0.81 10.66
C THR A 33 29.45 2.07 11.52
N THR A 34 28.88 3.14 10.96
CA THR A 34 28.52 4.35 11.72
C THR A 34 27.43 4.07 12.76
N ALA A 35 26.42 3.27 12.38
CA ALA A 35 25.34 2.87 13.28
C ALA A 35 25.83 1.97 14.41
N GLU A 36 26.75 1.04 14.14
CA GLU A 36 27.40 0.19 15.14
C GLU A 36 28.20 1.04 16.15
N GLN A 37 28.99 2.01 15.69
CA GLN A 37 29.75 2.90 16.58
C GLN A 37 28.83 3.74 17.47
N PHE A 38 27.76 4.30 16.91
CA PHE A 38 26.76 5.04 17.68
C PHE A 38 26.04 4.14 18.69
N TYR A 39 25.69 2.91 18.28
CA TYR A 39 25.08 1.92 19.15
C TYR A 39 25.98 1.60 20.35
N ASP A 40 27.24 1.25 20.12
CA ASP A 40 28.16 0.86 21.19
C ASP A 40 28.51 2.02 22.12
N SER A 41 28.63 3.24 21.59
CA SER A 41 29.09 4.40 22.37
C SER A 41 27.96 5.09 23.15
N VAL A 42 26.76 5.18 22.56
CA VAL A 42 25.66 5.99 23.10
C VAL A 42 24.52 5.10 23.61
N LEU A 43 24.02 4.19 22.77
CA LEU A 43 22.81 3.44 23.09
C LEU A 43 23.05 2.32 24.08
N LYS A 44 24.15 1.58 23.95
CA LYS A 44 24.49 0.44 24.80
C LYS A 44 24.62 0.79 26.29
N PRO A 45 25.42 1.80 26.72
CA PRO A 45 25.49 2.14 28.14
C PRO A 45 24.14 2.59 28.71
N PHE A 46 23.38 3.36 27.92
CA PHE A 46 22.06 3.85 28.31
C PHE A 46 21.03 2.73 28.43
N GLY A 47 20.97 1.81 27.47
CA GLY A 47 19.99 0.74 27.50
C GLY A 47 20.40 -0.44 28.41
N ILE A 48 21.68 -0.64 28.73
CA ILE A 48 22.04 -1.53 29.86
C ILE A 48 21.47 -0.96 31.17
N PHE A 49 21.55 0.36 31.34
CA PHE A 49 20.98 1.03 32.53
C PHE A 49 19.44 0.95 32.57
N LEU A 50 18.76 1.20 31.45
CA LEU A 50 17.29 1.20 31.39
C LEU A 50 16.66 -0.19 31.26
N LEU A 51 17.19 -1.04 30.37
CA LEU A 51 16.60 -2.31 29.93
C LEU A 51 17.20 -3.53 30.66
N GLY A 52 18.28 -3.35 31.41
CA GLY A 52 18.95 -4.39 32.19
C GLY A 52 20.11 -5.08 31.46
N LYS A 53 20.88 -5.88 32.20
CA LYS A 53 22.11 -6.54 31.74
C LYS A 53 21.87 -7.69 30.75
N ASP A 54 20.67 -8.26 30.73
CA ASP A 54 20.29 -9.41 29.88
C ASP A 54 19.95 -9.00 28.44
N SER A 55 20.71 -8.05 27.89
CA SER A 55 20.55 -7.52 26.52
C SER A 55 21.89 -7.62 25.79
N SER A 56 22.54 -8.78 25.86
CA SER A 56 23.90 -9.01 25.34
C SER A 56 23.95 -8.97 23.81
N THR A 57 22.84 -9.22 23.10
CA THR A 57 22.74 -9.14 21.64
C THR A 57 22.11 -7.82 21.21
N GLY A 58 22.65 -7.22 20.14
CA GLY A 58 22.11 -5.97 19.57
C GLY A 58 20.67 -6.11 19.10
N GLU A 59 20.29 -7.28 18.59
CA GLU A 59 18.92 -7.60 18.18
C GLU A 59 17.94 -7.57 19.37
N LEU A 60 18.29 -8.22 20.48
CA LEU A 60 17.45 -8.24 21.68
C LEU A 60 17.32 -6.85 22.29
N PHE A 61 18.40 -6.09 22.32
CA PHE A 61 18.38 -4.69 22.74
C PHE A 61 17.40 -3.87 21.91
N PHE A 62 17.49 -3.98 20.57
CA PHE A 62 16.66 -3.23 19.66
C PHE A 62 15.18 -3.62 19.81
N ALA A 63 14.88 -4.92 19.93
CA ALA A 63 13.53 -5.41 20.18
C ALA A 63 12.95 -4.87 21.50
N LYS A 64 13.73 -4.90 22.58
CA LYS A 64 13.34 -4.32 23.89
C LYS A 64 13.13 -2.81 23.80
N LEU A 65 13.97 -2.07 23.07
CA LEU A 65 13.83 -0.63 22.87
C LEU A 65 12.53 -0.30 22.10
N LEU A 66 12.22 -1.06 21.06
CA LEU A 66 10.98 -0.88 20.30
C LEU A 66 9.75 -1.18 21.16
N LEU A 67 9.81 -2.25 21.95
CA LEU A 67 8.76 -2.59 22.92
C LEU A 67 8.59 -1.50 23.98
N PHE A 68 9.68 -0.89 24.44
CA PHE A 68 9.66 0.23 25.38
C PHE A 68 8.90 1.42 24.81
N ILE A 69 9.21 1.83 23.56
CA ILE A 69 8.52 2.95 22.88
C ILE A 69 7.03 2.62 22.69
N LEU A 70 6.72 1.39 22.29
CA LEU A 70 5.34 0.94 22.09
C LEU A 70 4.54 1.00 23.38
N ILE A 71 5.04 0.41 24.47
CA ILE A 71 4.37 0.42 25.77
C ILE A 71 4.28 1.86 26.30
N ALA A 72 5.34 2.65 26.20
CA ALA A 72 5.33 4.05 26.63
C ALA A 72 4.24 4.85 25.90
N SER A 73 4.14 4.72 24.57
CA SER A 73 3.13 5.46 23.78
C SER A 73 1.69 5.05 24.13
N LEU A 74 1.44 3.75 24.31
CA LEU A 74 0.11 3.24 24.65
C LEU A 74 -0.30 3.63 26.07
N VAL A 75 0.60 3.48 27.04
CA VAL A 75 0.34 3.86 28.44
C VAL A 75 0.21 5.38 28.55
N TRP A 76 1.01 6.16 27.81
CA TRP A 76 0.89 7.60 27.80
C TRP A 76 -0.48 8.04 27.27
N TYR A 77 -0.92 7.48 26.13
CA TYR A 77 -2.23 7.76 25.56
C TYR A 77 -3.35 7.42 26.55
N ALA A 78 -3.28 6.26 27.21
CA ALA A 78 -4.28 5.85 28.19
C ALA A 78 -4.26 6.72 29.47
N ALA A 79 -3.07 7.01 30.01
CA ALA A 79 -2.89 7.81 31.23
C ALA A 79 -3.30 9.28 31.02
N ASP A 80 -3.16 9.81 29.81
CA ASP A 80 -3.59 11.17 29.50
C ASP A 80 -5.12 11.31 29.50
N LYS A 81 -5.86 10.23 29.22
CA LYS A 81 -7.34 10.23 29.33
C LYS A 81 -7.85 10.19 30.77
N PHE A 82 -7.00 9.89 31.75
CA PHE A 82 -7.39 9.81 33.15
C PHE A 82 -7.11 11.15 33.86
N PRO A 83 -8.14 11.87 34.37
CA PRO A 83 -7.97 13.26 34.85
C PRO A 83 -6.88 13.46 35.91
N PRO A 84 -6.70 12.55 36.90
CA PRO A 84 -5.62 12.68 37.89
C PRO A 84 -4.19 12.65 37.32
N THR A 85 -4.00 12.03 36.16
CA THR A 85 -2.69 11.80 35.53
C THR A 85 -2.45 12.63 34.28
N HIS A 86 -3.33 13.54 33.89
CA HIS A 86 -3.19 14.33 32.66
C HIS A 86 -1.85 15.10 32.56
N GLY A 87 -1.33 15.28 31.33
CA GLY A 87 -0.16 16.11 31.04
C GLY A 87 1.18 15.51 31.50
N LYS A 88 2.00 16.27 32.23
CA LYS A 88 3.36 15.84 32.66
C LYS A 88 3.35 14.57 33.51
N ARG A 89 2.27 14.34 34.27
CA ARG A 89 2.12 13.14 35.11
C ARG A 89 1.93 11.88 34.25
N ALA A 90 1.20 11.96 33.14
CA ALA A 90 1.00 10.84 32.23
C ALA A 90 2.32 10.41 31.58
N VAL A 91 3.18 11.38 31.23
CA VAL A 91 4.52 11.08 30.70
C VAL A 91 5.38 10.37 31.75
N LEU A 92 5.36 10.84 33.00
CA LEU A 92 6.12 10.21 34.07
C LEU A 92 5.62 8.79 34.38
N VAL A 93 4.29 8.61 34.47
CA VAL A 93 3.66 7.30 34.70
C VAL A 93 3.98 6.33 33.56
N SER A 94 3.81 6.77 32.32
CA SER A 94 4.11 5.93 31.14
C SER A 94 5.57 5.52 31.07
N ALA A 95 6.51 6.43 31.36
CA ALA A 95 7.93 6.12 31.41
C ALA A 95 8.26 5.10 32.51
N ILE A 96 7.72 5.26 33.72
CA ILE A 96 7.97 4.29 34.82
C ILE A 96 7.41 2.91 34.44
N VAL A 97 6.18 2.86 33.95
CA VAL A 97 5.52 1.60 33.59
C VAL A 97 6.26 0.91 32.44
N SER A 98 6.67 1.63 31.40
CA SER A 98 7.40 1.03 30.27
C SER A 98 8.81 0.57 30.65
N ILE A 99 9.54 1.31 31.49
CA ILE A 99 10.85 0.87 32.02
C ILE A 99 10.66 -0.44 32.78
N LEU A 100 9.69 -0.50 33.71
CA LEU A 100 9.44 -1.71 34.50
C LEU A 100 9.02 -2.89 33.62
N ALA A 101 8.10 -2.68 32.68
CA ALA A 101 7.61 -3.73 31.80
C ALA A 101 8.73 -4.37 30.97
N VAL A 102 9.62 -3.55 30.38
CA VAL A 102 10.71 -4.05 29.54
C VAL A 102 11.89 -4.56 30.35
N ARG A 103 12.16 -4.03 31.55
CA ARG A 103 13.26 -4.50 32.39
C ARG A 103 13.10 -5.95 32.83
N PHE A 104 11.87 -6.40 33.07
CA PHE A 104 11.59 -7.77 33.54
C PHE A 104 11.21 -8.74 32.42
N ILE A 105 11.19 -8.31 31.16
CA ILE A 105 10.86 -9.20 30.06
C ILE A 105 12.07 -10.09 29.71
N THR A 106 11.85 -11.41 29.75
CA THR A 106 12.87 -12.40 29.36
C THR A 106 13.01 -12.43 27.85
N GLU A 107 14.18 -12.85 27.35
CA GLU A 107 14.43 -13.04 25.91
C GLU A 107 13.37 -13.92 25.21
N THR A 108 12.94 -15.01 25.84
CA THR A 108 11.91 -15.91 25.27
C THR A 108 10.60 -15.18 24.96
N TRP A 109 10.15 -14.30 25.86
CA TRP A 109 8.96 -13.49 25.67
C TRP A 109 9.15 -12.44 24.57
N VAL A 110 10.32 -11.80 24.50
CA VAL A 110 10.63 -10.86 23.42
C VAL A 110 10.57 -11.56 22.08
N ASN A 111 11.24 -12.71 21.93
CA ASN A 111 11.26 -13.49 20.69
C ASN A 111 9.84 -13.93 20.31
N THR A 112 9.02 -14.31 21.28
CA THR A 112 7.60 -14.68 21.05
C THR A 112 6.79 -13.49 20.55
N ILE A 113 7.00 -12.29 21.10
CA ILE A 113 6.32 -11.05 20.67
C ILE A 113 6.80 -10.63 19.28
N VAL A 114 8.11 -10.77 18.98
CA VAL A 114 8.72 -10.35 17.71
C VAL A 114 8.34 -11.28 16.55
N LEU A 115 8.14 -12.58 16.81
CA LEU A 115 7.81 -13.59 15.81
C LEU A 115 6.66 -13.20 14.84
N PRO A 116 5.47 -12.74 15.30
CA PRO A 116 4.41 -12.32 14.38
C PRO A 116 4.79 -11.07 13.56
N TYR A 117 5.61 -10.16 14.09
CA TYR A 117 6.06 -8.99 13.35
C TYR A 117 7.07 -9.33 12.26
N THR A 118 7.98 -10.27 12.53
CA THR A 118 8.89 -10.76 11.49
C THR A 118 8.12 -11.52 10.43
N ALA A 119 7.19 -12.40 10.81
CA ALA A 119 6.31 -13.08 9.86
C ALA A 119 5.51 -12.07 8.99
N PHE A 120 4.93 -11.04 9.61
CA PHE A 120 4.22 -9.98 8.89
C PHE A 120 5.15 -9.18 7.97
N GLY A 121 6.33 -8.78 8.45
CA GLY A 121 7.33 -8.05 7.67
C GLY A 121 7.80 -8.84 6.46
N ILE A 122 8.08 -10.13 6.64
CA ILE A 122 8.44 -11.03 5.54
C ILE A 122 7.25 -11.19 4.57
N ALA A 123 6.01 -11.37 5.07
CA ALA A 123 4.83 -11.46 4.21
C ALA A 123 4.62 -10.20 3.38
N VAL A 124 4.71 -9.01 4.00
CA VAL A 124 4.56 -7.72 3.31
C VAL A 124 5.67 -7.51 2.29
N THR A 125 6.92 -7.72 2.67
CA THR A 125 8.06 -7.55 1.74
C THR A 125 8.04 -8.55 0.59
N ALA A 126 7.53 -9.77 0.80
CA ALA A 126 7.31 -10.75 -0.26
C ALA A 126 6.12 -10.37 -1.17
N LEU A 127 5.07 -9.75 -0.62
CA LEU A 127 3.88 -9.33 -1.37
C LEU A 127 4.08 -8.03 -2.15
N ILE A 128 4.93 -7.10 -1.69
CA ILE A 128 5.14 -5.80 -2.35
C ILE A 128 5.56 -5.97 -3.82
N PRO A 129 6.59 -6.77 -4.17
CA PRO A 129 6.97 -6.99 -5.57
C PRO A 129 5.82 -7.54 -6.41
N LEU A 130 5.01 -8.44 -5.85
CA LEU A 130 3.85 -9.03 -6.53
C LEU A 130 2.77 -7.97 -6.78
N ILE A 131 2.47 -7.11 -5.80
CA ILE A 131 1.51 -6.02 -5.93
C ILE A 131 1.96 -5.00 -6.96
N LEU A 132 3.23 -4.59 -6.93
CA LEU A 132 3.79 -3.66 -7.92
C LEU A 132 3.74 -4.25 -9.33
N PHE A 133 4.10 -5.52 -9.48
CA PHE A 133 4.01 -6.22 -10.74
C PHE A 133 2.56 -6.33 -11.23
N PHE A 134 1.62 -6.62 -10.34
CA PHE A 134 0.18 -6.63 -10.63
C PHE A 134 -0.27 -5.29 -11.20
N PHE A 135 0.05 -4.19 -10.54
CA PHE A 135 -0.30 -2.86 -11.04
C PHE A 135 0.33 -2.58 -12.40
N PHE A 136 1.59 -2.92 -12.60
CA PHE A 136 2.26 -2.74 -13.89
C PHE A 136 1.57 -3.51 -15.03
N VAL A 137 1.22 -4.78 -14.80
CA VAL A 137 0.57 -5.62 -15.80
C VAL A 137 -0.87 -5.15 -16.07
N GLU A 138 -1.64 -4.87 -15.02
CA GLU A 138 -3.06 -4.55 -15.18
C GLU A 138 -3.29 -3.13 -15.72
N THR A 139 -2.49 -2.16 -15.31
CA THR A 139 -2.62 -0.76 -15.76
C THR A 139 -1.80 -0.45 -17.00
N GLY A 140 -0.62 -1.05 -17.15
CA GLY A 140 0.30 -0.78 -18.25
C GLY A 140 -0.07 -1.51 -19.55
N LEU A 141 -0.71 -2.67 -19.47
CA LEU A 141 -1.00 -3.53 -20.63
C LEU A 141 -2.50 -3.62 -20.96
N VAL A 142 -3.23 -2.53 -20.73
CA VAL A 142 -4.65 -2.43 -21.09
C VAL A 142 -4.84 -2.69 -22.59
N GLY A 143 -5.78 -3.58 -22.93
CA GLY A 143 -6.06 -3.96 -24.32
C GLY A 143 -5.16 -5.06 -24.91
N GLN A 144 -4.15 -5.55 -24.16
CA GLN A 144 -3.21 -6.58 -24.63
C GLN A 144 -3.31 -7.88 -23.82
N PRO A 145 -4.40 -8.67 -23.96
CA PRO A 145 -4.66 -9.84 -23.11
C PRO A 145 -3.59 -10.93 -23.24
N THR A 146 -3.00 -11.09 -24.43
CA THR A 146 -1.93 -12.07 -24.65
C THR A 146 -0.67 -11.69 -23.89
N LEU A 147 -0.28 -10.41 -23.91
CA LEU A 147 0.92 -9.94 -23.24
C LEU A 147 0.78 -10.03 -21.71
N ARG A 148 -0.40 -9.70 -21.16
CA ARG A 148 -0.67 -9.91 -19.72
C ARG A 148 -0.51 -11.36 -19.29
N LYS A 149 -1.06 -12.31 -20.05
CA LYS A 149 -0.89 -13.75 -19.77
C LYS A 149 0.58 -14.15 -19.79
N ILE A 150 1.35 -13.68 -20.77
CA ILE A 150 2.78 -13.94 -20.84
C ILE A 150 3.50 -13.37 -19.61
N CYS A 151 3.16 -12.14 -19.19
CA CYS A 151 3.71 -11.52 -17.99
C CYS A 151 3.39 -12.33 -16.72
N TRP A 152 2.15 -12.81 -16.56
CA TRP A 152 1.76 -13.63 -15.41
C TRP A 152 2.47 -14.98 -15.38
N ILE A 153 2.63 -15.65 -16.53
CA ILE A 153 3.43 -16.88 -16.65
C ILE A 153 4.89 -16.59 -16.29
N PHE A 154 5.45 -15.52 -16.84
CA PHE A 154 6.83 -15.12 -16.58
C PHE A 154 7.06 -14.85 -15.08
N ALA A 155 6.17 -14.11 -14.42
CA ALA A 155 6.26 -13.88 -12.99
C ALA A 155 6.15 -15.17 -12.18
N ALA A 156 5.22 -16.07 -12.52
CA ALA A 156 5.12 -17.37 -11.87
C ALA A 156 6.44 -18.17 -11.98
N VAL A 157 7.07 -18.19 -13.16
CA VAL A 157 8.37 -18.85 -13.40
C VAL A 157 9.49 -18.20 -12.59
N VAL A 158 9.56 -16.85 -12.54
CA VAL A 158 10.55 -16.13 -11.74
C VAL A 158 10.41 -16.47 -10.26
N PHE A 159 9.18 -16.50 -9.73
CA PHE A 159 8.93 -16.86 -8.33
C PHE A 159 9.27 -18.33 -8.03
N VAL A 160 9.05 -19.26 -8.97
CA VAL A 160 9.54 -20.65 -8.83
C VAL A 160 11.07 -20.68 -8.82
N GLY A 161 11.72 -19.91 -9.70
CA GLY A 161 13.18 -19.80 -9.71
C GLY A 161 13.73 -19.27 -8.39
N LEU A 162 13.10 -18.25 -7.81
CA LEU A 162 13.46 -17.71 -6.49
C LEU A 162 13.22 -18.71 -5.36
N PHE A 163 12.13 -19.48 -5.43
CA PHE A 163 11.87 -20.57 -4.49
C PHE A 163 13.00 -21.61 -4.53
N LEU A 164 13.33 -22.13 -5.71
CA LEU A 164 14.40 -23.12 -5.88
C LEU A 164 15.77 -22.57 -5.46
N TYR A 165 16.07 -21.31 -5.80
CA TYR A 165 17.33 -20.67 -5.42
C TYR A 165 17.47 -20.49 -3.90
N ARG A 166 16.36 -20.28 -3.19
CA ARG A 166 16.37 -20.08 -1.73
C ARG A 166 16.06 -21.35 -0.93
N TYR A 167 15.73 -22.45 -1.58
CA TYR A 167 15.35 -23.69 -0.92
C TYR A 167 16.48 -24.24 -0.04
N ASP A 168 17.74 -24.09 -0.47
CA ASP A 168 18.91 -24.63 0.24
C ASP A 168 19.52 -23.66 1.26
N VAL A 169 18.94 -22.46 1.45
CA VAL A 169 19.49 -21.48 2.41
C VAL A 169 19.07 -21.90 3.83
N PRO A 170 20.00 -22.31 4.71
CA PRO A 170 19.66 -22.76 6.06
C PRO A 170 18.99 -21.62 6.83
N TYR A 171 17.87 -21.94 7.48
CA TYR A 171 17.09 -20.94 8.22
C TYR A 171 17.90 -20.41 9.42
N VAL A 172 18.13 -19.10 9.47
CA VAL A 172 18.70 -18.42 10.63
C VAL A 172 17.54 -17.96 11.51
N GLY A 173 17.08 -18.85 12.39
CA GLY A 173 15.95 -18.55 13.28
C GLY A 173 15.54 -19.78 14.09
N ALA A 174 15.64 -19.67 15.41
CA ALA A 174 15.55 -20.78 16.35
C ALA A 174 14.27 -21.63 16.18
N ASN A 175 14.51 -22.94 16.06
CA ASN A 175 13.57 -24.08 15.97
C ASN A 175 13.21 -24.50 14.52
N ASP A 176 13.65 -25.71 14.16
CA ASP A 176 13.45 -26.46 12.90
C ASP A 176 11.99 -26.70 12.46
N LYS A 177 11.01 -25.96 12.98
CA LYS A 177 9.56 -26.18 12.74
C LYS A 177 8.83 -25.01 12.09
N GLY A 178 9.55 -23.96 11.68
CA GLY A 178 8.98 -22.81 10.97
C GLY A 178 8.73 -23.09 9.48
N LEU A 179 7.77 -22.37 8.88
CA LEU A 179 7.67 -22.32 7.41
C LEU A 179 8.92 -21.66 6.84
N GLU A 180 9.68 -22.38 6.02
CA GLU A 180 10.87 -21.80 5.37
C GLU A 180 10.46 -20.58 4.52
N PRO A 181 11.24 -19.47 4.50
CA PRO A 181 10.83 -18.25 3.83
C PRO A 181 10.73 -18.48 2.32
N GLY A 182 11.42 -19.52 1.82
CA GLY A 182 11.28 -20.06 0.48
C GLY A 182 9.81 -20.29 0.09
N HIS A 183 9.00 -20.87 0.99
CA HIS A 183 7.60 -21.19 0.73
C HIS A 183 6.76 -19.95 0.35
N LEU A 184 7.16 -18.75 0.78
CA LEU A 184 6.47 -17.52 0.37
C LEU A 184 6.59 -17.27 -1.14
N TYR A 185 7.73 -17.57 -1.75
CA TYR A 185 7.88 -17.46 -3.21
C TYR A 185 7.01 -18.49 -3.94
N LEU A 186 6.84 -19.68 -3.36
CA LEU A 186 5.92 -20.69 -3.89
C LEU A 186 4.46 -20.20 -3.81
N PHE A 187 4.04 -19.61 -2.68
CA PHE A 187 2.72 -19.01 -2.56
C PHE A 187 2.51 -17.83 -3.52
N SER A 188 3.53 -16.98 -3.72
CA SER A 188 3.49 -15.89 -4.71
C SER A 188 3.37 -16.42 -6.13
N SER A 189 4.07 -17.51 -6.48
CA SER A 189 3.90 -18.17 -7.77
C SER A 189 2.48 -18.72 -7.95
N LEU A 190 1.93 -19.37 -6.92
CA LEU A 190 0.55 -19.85 -6.94
C LEU A 190 -0.45 -18.69 -7.10
N ALA A 191 -0.21 -17.56 -6.42
CA ALA A 191 -1.02 -16.36 -6.56
C ALA A 191 -0.97 -15.81 -8.00
N CYS A 192 0.21 -15.77 -8.64
CA CYS A 192 0.34 -15.40 -10.06
C CYS A 192 -0.50 -16.32 -10.96
N LEU A 193 -0.50 -17.64 -10.71
CA LEU A 193 -1.31 -18.59 -11.48
C LEU A 193 -2.81 -18.36 -11.26
N ILE A 194 -3.24 -18.12 -10.01
CA ILE A 194 -4.64 -17.79 -9.70
C ILE A 194 -5.05 -16.51 -10.44
N VAL A 195 -4.25 -15.45 -10.38
CA VAL A 195 -4.52 -14.19 -11.08
C VAL A 195 -4.57 -14.41 -12.60
N LEU A 196 -3.71 -15.27 -13.15
CA LEU A 196 -3.73 -15.63 -14.57
C LEU A 196 -5.07 -16.26 -14.99
N PHE A 197 -5.66 -17.14 -14.16
CA PHE A 197 -6.98 -17.71 -14.43
C PHE A 197 -8.12 -16.69 -14.25
N LEU A 198 -7.95 -15.75 -13.31
CA LEU A 198 -8.94 -14.71 -13.00
C LEU A 198 -8.78 -13.42 -13.83
N ASP A 199 -7.80 -13.34 -14.73
CA ASP A 199 -7.46 -12.16 -15.54
C ASP A 199 -8.69 -11.53 -16.21
N LYS A 200 -9.56 -12.35 -16.83
CA LYS A 200 -10.79 -11.86 -17.46
C LYS A 200 -11.79 -11.28 -16.45
N THR A 201 -11.89 -11.88 -15.27
CA THR A 201 -12.81 -11.45 -14.20
C THR A 201 -12.35 -10.12 -13.61
N ILE A 202 -11.05 -9.99 -13.36
CA ILE A 202 -10.41 -8.78 -12.87
C ILE A 202 -10.62 -7.64 -13.86
N GLN A 203 -10.33 -7.86 -15.14
CA GLN A 203 -10.53 -6.87 -16.20
C GLN A 203 -11.99 -6.43 -16.36
N ARG A 204 -12.95 -7.36 -16.21
CA ARG A 204 -14.39 -7.00 -16.20
C ARG A 204 -14.73 -6.12 -15.01
N ALA A 205 -14.19 -6.40 -13.83
CA ALA A 205 -14.41 -5.59 -12.63
C ALA A 205 -13.84 -4.18 -12.79
N PHE A 206 -12.59 -4.06 -13.25
CA PHE A 206 -11.95 -2.76 -13.53
C PHE A 206 -12.68 -1.97 -14.61
N ASN A 207 -13.08 -2.61 -15.71
CA ASN A 207 -13.85 -1.94 -16.76
C ASN A 207 -15.21 -1.48 -16.24
N LYS A 208 -15.91 -2.27 -15.43
CA LYS A 208 -17.17 -1.87 -14.79
C LYS A 208 -17.00 -0.64 -13.91
N ALA A 209 -15.96 -0.60 -13.08
CA ALA A 209 -15.64 0.56 -12.25
C ALA A 209 -15.26 1.81 -13.08
N LYS A 210 -14.56 1.62 -14.21
CA LYS A 210 -14.27 2.72 -15.14
C LYS A 210 -15.54 3.24 -15.81
N TYR A 211 -16.44 2.35 -16.22
CA TYR A 211 -17.70 2.73 -16.85
C TYR A 211 -18.67 3.41 -15.88
N SER A 212 -18.71 3.03 -14.60
CA SER A 212 -19.52 3.75 -13.61
C SER A 212 -19.05 5.20 -13.49
N ASN A 213 -17.74 5.43 -13.34
CA ASN A 213 -17.18 6.78 -13.23
C ASN A 213 -17.42 7.61 -14.51
N ILE A 214 -17.33 7.01 -15.71
CA ILE A 214 -17.64 7.70 -16.97
C ILE A 214 -19.13 8.02 -17.07
N SER A 215 -20.01 7.12 -16.62
CA SER A 215 -21.45 7.36 -16.66
C SER A 215 -21.87 8.49 -15.72
N GLU A 216 -21.24 8.59 -14.54
CA GLU A 216 -21.44 9.70 -13.61
C GLU A 216 -20.97 11.02 -14.21
N LEU A 217 -19.76 11.06 -14.79
CA LEU A 217 -19.26 12.26 -15.47
C LEU A 217 -20.14 12.69 -16.65
N ARG A 218 -20.67 11.73 -17.42
CA ARG A 218 -21.63 12.02 -18.50
C ARG A 218 -22.91 12.63 -17.94
N ASN A 219 -23.45 12.09 -16.85
CA ASN A 219 -24.66 12.61 -16.22
C ASN A 219 -24.45 14.02 -15.68
N ILE A 220 -23.29 14.29 -15.05
CA ILE A 220 -22.90 15.63 -14.60
C ILE A 220 -22.85 16.62 -15.77
N ARG A 221 -22.24 16.21 -16.90
CA ARG A 221 -22.15 17.06 -18.09
C ARG A 221 -23.53 17.35 -18.68
N ILE A 222 -24.37 16.33 -18.85
CA ILE A 222 -25.75 16.49 -19.34
C ILE A 222 -26.55 17.40 -18.40
N GLN A 223 -26.37 17.25 -17.09
CA GLN A 223 -27.03 18.09 -16.10
C GLN A 223 -26.58 19.56 -16.22
N ALA A 224 -25.28 19.81 -16.39
CA ALA A 224 -24.74 21.15 -16.61
C ALA A 224 -25.28 21.78 -17.90
N ASP A 225 -25.29 21.04 -19.01
CA ASP A 225 -25.81 21.51 -20.30
C ASP A 225 -27.31 21.87 -20.22
N LEU A 226 -28.11 21.04 -19.53
CA LEU A 226 -29.54 21.30 -19.33
C LEU A 226 -29.82 22.49 -18.40
N LEU A 227 -28.98 22.68 -17.37
CA LEU A 227 -29.05 23.86 -16.50
C LEU A 227 -28.74 25.14 -17.27
N GLU A 228 -27.72 25.12 -18.13
CA GLU A 228 -27.39 26.25 -18.99
C GLU A 228 -28.53 26.57 -19.98
N GLU A 229 -29.14 25.56 -20.61
CA GLU A 229 -30.34 25.73 -21.45
C GLU A 229 -31.49 26.38 -20.67
N TYR A 230 -31.71 25.93 -19.41
CA TYR A 230 -32.77 26.46 -18.54
C TYR A 230 -32.53 27.92 -18.15
N GLU A 231 -31.31 28.28 -17.75
CA GLU A 231 -30.94 29.66 -17.42
C GLU A 231 -31.11 30.59 -18.62
N LYS A 232 -30.71 30.17 -19.83
CA LYS A 232 -30.93 30.93 -21.06
C LYS A 232 -32.42 31.19 -21.33
N ILE A 233 -33.30 30.22 -21.06
CA ILE A 233 -34.75 30.41 -21.20
C ILE A 233 -35.26 31.39 -20.15
N ARG A 234 -34.81 31.28 -18.90
CA ARG A 234 -35.18 32.18 -17.80
C ARG A 234 -34.78 33.63 -18.11
N ASP A 235 -33.57 33.84 -18.60
CA ASP A 235 -33.07 35.16 -18.99
C ASP A 235 -33.86 35.75 -20.16
N ARG A 236 -34.23 34.94 -21.15
CA ARG A 236 -35.06 35.38 -22.29
C ARG A 236 -36.48 35.76 -21.86
N MET A 237 -37.06 35.03 -20.90
CA MET A 237 -38.34 35.42 -20.27
C MET A 237 -38.22 36.74 -19.51
N ALA A 238 -37.18 36.90 -18.68
CA ALA A 238 -36.96 38.11 -17.89
C ALA A 238 -36.79 39.36 -18.76
N LYS A 239 -36.18 39.20 -19.94
CA LYS A 239 -36.02 40.28 -20.94
C LYS A 239 -37.26 40.54 -21.79
N GLY A 240 -38.36 39.79 -21.61
CA GLY A 240 -39.58 39.90 -22.43
C GLY A 240 -39.42 39.41 -23.87
N THR A 241 -38.29 38.80 -24.23
CA THR A 241 -38.01 38.28 -25.58
C THR A 241 -38.69 36.95 -25.87
N LEU A 242 -39.22 36.28 -24.84
CA LEU A 242 -39.88 34.98 -24.93
C LEU A 242 -41.19 35.02 -24.14
N THR A 243 -42.30 34.65 -24.79
CA THR A 243 -43.62 34.58 -24.14
C THR A 243 -43.70 33.41 -23.16
N LYS A 244 -44.52 33.56 -22.11
CA LYS A 244 -44.68 32.56 -21.03
C LYS A 244 -45.08 31.17 -21.57
N ASP A 245 -45.96 31.11 -22.55
CA ASP A 245 -46.42 29.85 -23.15
C ASP A 245 -45.31 29.12 -23.93
N HIS A 246 -44.47 29.87 -24.66
CA HIS A 246 -43.31 29.28 -25.33
C HIS A 246 -42.27 28.79 -24.32
N ALA A 247 -42.03 29.56 -23.26
CA ALA A 247 -41.08 29.17 -22.22
C ALA A 247 -41.52 27.92 -21.45
N THR A 248 -42.81 27.79 -21.10
CA THR A 248 -43.32 26.57 -20.46
C THR A 248 -43.17 25.34 -21.35
N THR A 249 -43.36 25.50 -22.67
CA THR A 249 -43.14 24.43 -23.66
C THR A 249 -41.68 23.99 -23.71
N LEU A 250 -40.73 24.94 -23.74
CA LEU A 250 -39.29 24.64 -23.74
C LEU A 250 -38.83 24.01 -22.41
N ILE A 251 -39.31 24.50 -21.27
CA ILE A 251 -39.01 23.94 -19.95
C ILE A 251 -39.56 22.50 -19.86
N LYS A 252 -40.76 22.23 -20.40
CA LYS A 252 -41.31 20.88 -20.48
C LYS A 252 -40.43 19.97 -21.33
N ALA A 253 -39.86 20.47 -22.43
CA ALA A 253 -38.91 19.72 -23.26
C ALA A 253 -37.59 19.42 -22.50
N ILE A 254 -37.05 20.39 -21.74
CA ILE A 254 -35.87 20.17 -20.88
C ILE A 254 -36.16 19.12 -19.80
N ARG A 255 -37.31 19.18 -19.14
CA ARG A 255 -37.71 18.16 -18.14
C ARG A 255 -37.85 16.78 -18.77
N ALA A 256 -38.43 16.69 -19.96
CA ALA A 256 -38.51 15.43 -20.70
C ALA A 256 -37.11 14.88 -21.04
N LYS A 257 -36.17 15.74 -21.49
CA LYS A 257 -34.76 15.35 -21.71
C LYS A 257 -34.10 14.89 -20.41
N ALA A 258 -34.30 15.60 -19.30
CA ALA A 258 -33.74 15.23 -17.99
C ALA A 258 -34.24 13.85 -17.55
N LYS A 259 -35.55 13.59 -17.65
CA LYS A 259 -36.18 12.30 -17.32
C LYS A 259 -35.64 11.14 -18.16
N VAL A 260 -35.46 11.33 -19.48
CA VAL A 260 -34.89 10.31 -20.38
C VAL A 260 -33.45 9.96 -19.98
N ASN A 261 -32.69 10.91 -19.43
CA ASN A 261 -31.32 10.69 -18.97
C ASN A 261 -31.21 10.26 -17.49
N GLY A 262 -32.34 10.02 -16.81
CA GLY A 262 -32.35 9.61 -15.40
C GLY A 262 -31.96 10.72 -14.41
N LEU A 263 -32.09 11.98 -14.80
CA LEU A 263 -31.83 13.15 -13.94
C LEU A 263 -33.10 13.59 -13.20
N ASP A 264 -32.94 14.20 -12.03
CA ASP A 264 -34.06 14.72 -11.23
C ASP A 264 -34.73 15.92 -11.94
N GLU A 265 -36.00 15.75 -12.31
CA GLU A 265 -36.80 16.78 -12.99
C GLU A 265 -37.19 17.96 -12.09
N ASN A 266 -37.11 17.79 -10.77
CA ASN A 266 -37.48 18.82 -9.80
C ASN A 266 -36.55 20.02 -9.81
N ILE A 267 -35.32 19.85 -10.31
CA ILE A 267 -34.31 20.90 -10.45
C ILE A 267 -34.80 22.03 -11.39
N PHE A 268 -35.71 21.71 -12.32
CA PHE A 268 -36.21 22.66 -13.33
C PHE A 268 -37.60 23.22 -13.00
N LYS A 269 -37.98 23.30 -11.71
CA LYS A 269 -39.24 23.93 -11.29
C LYS A 269 -39.12 25.45 -11.35
N LEU A 270 -40.10 26.09 -12.01
CA LEU A 270 -40.27 27.54 -11.97
C LEU A 270 -40.73 27.89 -10.55
N SER A 271 -39.86 28.53 -9.79
CA SER A 271 -40.17 29.22 -8.54
C SER A 271 -40.90 30.52 -8.81
#